data_AF-A0A504YNW0-F1
#
_entry.id   AF-A0A504YNW0-F1
#
_cell.length_a   1.000
_cell.length_b   1.000
_cell.length_c   1.000
_cell.angle_alpha   90.00
_cell.angle_beta   90.00
_cell.angle_gamma   90.00
#
_symmetry.space_group_name_H-M   'P 1'
#
loop_
_entity.id
_entity.type
_entity.pdbx_description
1 polymer ?
#
loop_
_entity_poly.entity_id
_entity_poly.type
_entity_poly.pdbx_seq_one_letter_code
_entity_poly.pdbx_strand_id
1 'polypeptide(L)'
;MAFTRCFDCDCQAVLTQNTRRFFCQMSQQVWAVMIVTLPLNDTVGEAPGQLHKSIESVSEQVMGSVLSTACQTFELFNGKVSKLLVEEGAETLKKRLEHFFHRYLRTMLFEHCDLLDCFNSIQFTAVEPGDFARVQGFLNRIKYAFPCIQHVAFFYDGRLVQSTLKLDYARHIYHYLNSFLFIEQPDLNHTGAVCKTKHLGRFVVGPKDLSDTSQTVQCPVLCSPGSDVPDSQLITYQALRTVVCFIVRGVESIPMNFFIQFDAMAGPRLTILADRLASSQSASLVGGSAFQVQLFEDQFNPNLVTLSVVGVGHSREDDSIQMVEELAQTDTTLVSSQGHSRFVYWNPATYAVMSTLHVYTGSGRRPYTGAKPILEAMTSMRMELLQRPDFWHQEITIRLDPNLWVIARRSNEREVYMVFIRKQENLSKLDKYVEHLYASTFRGLLLLD
;
A
#
# COMPACT_ATOMS: atom_id res chain seq x y z
N MET A 1 19.69 23.76 -7.17
CA MET A 1 19.89 22.79 -8.27
C MET A 1 21.21 23.00 -9.01
N ALA A 2 21.46 24.13 -9.67
CA ALA A 2 22.71 24.32 -10.44
C ALA A 2 24.00 24.12 -9.61
N PHE A 3 24.01 24.60 -8.35
CA PHE A 3 25.15 24.45 -7.44
C PHE A 3 25.42 22.99 -7.02
N THR A 4 24.39 22.20 -6.74
CA THR A 4 24.59 20.82 -6.26
C THR A 4 25.02 19.87 -7.38
N ARG A 5 24.67 20.19 -8.64
CA ARG A 5 25.16 19.47 -9.82
C ARG A 5 26.68 19.57 -10.01
N CYS A 6 27.34 20.55 -9.39
CA CYS A 6 28.81 20.59 -9.34
C CYS A 6 29.41 19.43 -8.54
N PHE A 7 28.61 18.73 -7.74
CA PHE A 7 29.00 17.58 -6.92
C PHE A 7 28.39 16.26 -7.42
N ASP A 8 27.92 16.22 -8.68
CA ASP A 8 27.21 15.08 -9.28
C ASP A 8 25.99 14.58 -8.46
N CYS A 9 25.42 15.46 -7.64
CA CYS A 9 24.28 15.14 -6.76
C CYS A 9 23.12 16.09 -7.04
N ASP A 10 21.95 15.53 -7.36
CA ASP A 10 20.72 16.32 -7.40
C ASP A 10 20.23 16.60 -5.97
N CYS A 11 19.85 17.86 -5.70
CA CYS A 11 19.35 18.27 -4.40
C CYS A 11 17.93 17.71 -4.19
N GLN A 12 17.79 16.69 -3.35
CA GLN A 12 16.49 16.04 -3.10
C GLN A 12 15.68 16.75 -2.01
N ALA A 13 16.36 17.30 -1.00
CA ALA A 13 15.73 18.06 0.07
C ALA A 13 16.64 19.18 0.60
N VAL A 14 16.01 20.21 1.16
CA VAL A 14 16.67 21.30 1.89
C VAL A 14 15.98 21.47 3.24
N LEU A 15 16.77 21.35 4.30
CA LEU A 15 16.35 21.67 5.65
C LEU A 15 16.67 23.14 5.96
N THR A 16 15.68 23.85 6.48
CA THR A 16 15.83 25.21 7.04
C THR A 16 15.49 25.17 8.53
N GLN A 17 15.63 26.30 9.23
CA GLN A 17 15.33 26.37 10.68
C GLN A 17 13.90 25.88 11.01
N ASN A 18 12.90 26.21 10.18
CA ASN A 18 11.49 25.95 10.49
C ASN A 18 10.77 25.11 9.43
N THR A 19 11.40 24.84 8.29
CA THR A 19 10.77 24.13 7.16
C THR A 19 11.69 23.13 6.53
N ARG A 20 11.12 22.04 6.00
CA ARG A 20 11.81 21.08 5.14
C ARG A 20 11.21 21.12 3.76
N ARG A 21 12.05 21.25 2.74
CA ARG A 21 11.65 21.41 1.34
C ARG A 21 12.10 20.18 0.56
N PHE A 22 11.20 19.62 -0.24
CA PHE A 22 11.44 18.43 -1.06
C PHE A 22 11.26 18.80 -2.53
N PHE A 23 12.13 18.28 -3.38
CA PHE A 23 12.16 18.60 -4.81
C PHE A 23 11.88 17.34 -5.64
N CYS A 24 10.98 17.45 -6.61
CA CYS A 24 10.71 16.40 -7.58
C CYS A 24 10.69 17.00 -8.98
N GLN A 25 11.47 16.43 -9.89
CA GLN A 25 11.47 16.85 -11.29
C GLN A 25 10.28 16.22 -12.01
N MET A 26 9.36 17.03 -12.54
CA MET A 26 8.23 16.54 -13.35
C MET A 26 8.55 16.61 -14.85
N SER A 27 9.30 17.62 -15.28
CA SER A 27 9.80 17.74 -16.66
C SER A 27 11.15 18.47 -16.66
N GLN A 28 11.76 18.64 -17.84
CA GLN A 28 13.01 19.41 -17.96
C GLN A 28 12.86 20.86 -17.47
N GLN A 29 11.65 21.42 -17.54
CA GLN A 29 11.36 22.82 -17.22
C GLN A 29 10.49 22.99 -15.96
N VAL A 30 9.87 21.91 -15.47
CA VAL A 30 8.90 21.96 -14.37
C VAL A 30 9.37 21.12 -13.18
N TRP A 31 9.41 21.77 -12.02
CA TRP A 31 9.77 21.18 -10.74
C TRP A 31 8.59 21.30 -9.77
N ALA A 32 8.27 20.20 -9.10
CA ALA A 32 7.39 20.20 -7.95
C ALA A 32 8.22 20.43 -6.68
N VAL A 33 7.77 21.33 -5.83
CA VAL A 33 8.41 21.63 -4.55
C VAL A 33 7.36 21.50 -3.45
N MET A 34 7.60 20.58 -2.51
CA MET A 34 6.77 20.40 -1.32
C MET A 34 7.47 21.01 -0.13
N ILE A 35 6.77 21.86 0.62
CA ILE A 35 7.29 22.52 1.82
C ILE A 35 6.49 22.00 3.00
N VAL A 36 7.16 21.31 3.90
CA VAL A 36 6.59 20.83 5.16
C VAL A 36 7.05 21.77 6.27
N THR A 37 6.08 22.40 6.93
CA THR A 37 6.29 23.21 8.11
C THR A 37 5.80 22.40 9.30
N LEU A 38 6.67 22.12 10.27
CA LEU A 38 6.20 21.57 11.53
C LEU A 38 5.73 22.73 12.41
N PRO A 39 4.58 22.61 13.07
CA PRO A 39 4.14 23.61 14.03
C PRO A 39 5.17 23.71 15.16
N LEU A 40 5.58 24.93 15.47
CA LEU A 40 6.27 25.23 16.72
C LEU A 40 5.28 24.91 17.84
N ASN A 41 5.53 23.86 18.62
CA ASN A 41 4.81 23.67 19.86
C ASN A 41 5.26 24.79 20.81
N ASP A 42 4.55 25.91 20.82
CA ASP A 42 4.69 26.97 21.83
C ASP A 42 4.08 26.50 23.18
N THR A 43 4.39 25.28 23.60
CA THR A 43 4.22 24.89 25.00
C THR A 43 5.42 25.40 25.77
N VAL A 44 5.18 26.49 26.48
CA VAL A 44 6.05 27.16 27.46
C VAL A 44 6.97 26.15 28.16
N GLY A 45 8.25 26.12 27.76
CA GLY A 45 9.31 25.40 28.48
C GLY A 45 10.11 24.34 27.72
N GLU A 46 9.90 24.10 26.43
CA GLU A 46 10.73 23.12 25.69
C GLU A 46 12.07 23.72 25.21
N ALA A 47 13.17 23.05 25.52
CA ALA A 47 14.52 23.46 25.15
C ALA A 47 14.72 23.47 23.62
N PRO A 48 15.57 24.35 23.05
CA PRO A 48 15.79 24.46 21.61
C PRO A 48 16.23 23.15 20.91
N GLY A 49 16.68 22.13 21.65
CA GLY A 49 17.01 20.80 21.12
C GLY A 49 15.80 19.90 20.79
N GLN A 50 14.59 20.20 21.30
CA GLN A 50 13.40 19.36 21.10
C GLN A 50 12.69 19.67 19.76
N LEU A 51 12.71 20.94 19.34
CA LEU A 51 12.26 21.37 18.01
C LEU A 51 13.10 20.75 16.88
N HIS A 52 14.42 20.68 17.05
CA HIS A 52 15.32 20.03 16.09
C HIS A 52 15.01 18.54 15.95
N LYS A 53 14.74 17.82 17.05
CA LYS A 53 14.33 16.41 17.02
C LYS A 53 13.01 16.18 16.28
N SER A 54 12.04 17.09 16.42
CA SER A 54 10.75 16.99 15.73
C SER A 54 10.87 17.19 14.21
N ILE A 55 11.71 18.12 13.73
CA ILE A 55 11.92 18.33 12.28
C ILE A 55 12.79 17.21 11.67
N GLU A 56 13.71 16.64 12.45
CA GLU A 56 14.48 15.44 12.07
C GLU A 56 13.60 14.19 11.92
N SER A 57 12.48 14.09 12.65
CA SER A 57 11.57 12.93 12.57
C SER A 57 10.91 12.72 11.19
N VAL A 58 10.82 13.78 10.37
CA VAL A 58 10.26 13.66 9.02
C VAL A 58 11.29 13.00 8.11
N SER A 59 11.12 11.71 7.79
CA SER A 59 12.07 11.04 6.91
C SER A 59 12.10 11.67 5.51
N GLU A 60 13.32 11.97 5.06
CA GLU A 60 13.60 12.52 3.73
C GLU A 60 13.15 11.59 2.61
N GLN A 61 13.39 10.29 2.81
CA GLN A 61 13.07 9.24 1.86
C GLN A 61 11.56 9.04 1.73
N VAL A 62 10.83 9.10 2.86
CA VAL A 62 9.37 8.95 2.88
C VAL A 62 8.74 10.12 2.13
N MET A 63 9.04 11.35 2.53
CA MET A 63 8.42 12.53 1.93
C MET A 63 8.82 12.73 0.46
N GLY A 64 10.06 12.42 0.09
CA GLY A 64 10.49 12.41 -1.31
C GLY A 64 9.68 11.41 -2.15
N SER A 65 9.45 10.21 -1.61
CA SER A 65 8.66 9.16 -2.29
C SER A 65 7.18 9.53 -2.37
N VAL A 66 6.62 10.14 -1.33
CA VAL A 66 5.24 10.66 -1.31
C VAL A 66 5.04 11.74 -2.37
N LEU A 67 5.97 12.70 -2.48
CA LEU A 67 5.91 13.73 -3.52
C LEU A 67 6.02 13.12 -4.92
N SER A 68 6.96 12.21 -5.13
CA SER A 68 7.14 11.52 -6.42
C SER A 68 5.88 10.77 -6.82
N THR A 69 5.27 10.04 -5.87
CA THR A 69 4.04 9.27 -6.10
C THR A 69 2.86 10.20 -6.41
N ALA A 70 2.75 11.35 -5.74
CA ALA A 70 1.72 12.34 -6.03
C ALA A 70 1.87 12.93 -7.44
N CYS A 71 3.09 13.25 -7.86
CA CYS A 71 3.39 13.71 -9.23
C CYS A 71 3.06 12.63 -10.28
N GLN A 72 3.44 11.37 -10.03
CA GLN A 72 3.11 10.24 -10.91
C GLN A 72 1.59 10.01 -11.00
N THR A 73 0.88 10.21 -9.89
CA THR A 73 -0.58 10.12 -9.85
C THR A 73 -1.23 11.27 -10.64
N PHE A 74 -0.68 12.49 -10.58
CA PHE A 74 -1.14 13.57 -11.46
C PHE A 74 -1.02 13.18 -12.93
N GLU A 75 0.15 12.68 -13.34
CA GLU A 75 0.40 12.26 -14.73
C GLU A 75 -0.50 11.10 -15.17
N LEU A 76 -0.85 10.20 -14.24
CA LEU A 76 -1.77 9.09 -14.50
C LEU A 76 -3.15 9.59 -14.99
N PHE A 77 -3.69 10.66 -14.40
CA PHE A 77 -5.02 11.20 -14.74
C PHE A 77 -5.01 12.29 -15.80
N ASN A 78 -3.90 13.04 -15.94
CA ASN A 78 -3.85 14.23 -16.79
C ASN A 78 -2.95 14.07 -18.03
N GLY A 79 -2.03 13.12 -18.03
CA GLY A 79 -0.98 13.01 -19.05
C GLY A 79 0.36 13.56 -18.57
N LYS A 80 1.39 13.34 -19.40
CA LYS A 80 2.75 13.79 -19.10
C LYS A 80 2.82 15.31 -19.09
N VAL A 81 3.42 15.87 -18.03
CA VAL A 81 3.57 17.33 -17.88
C VAL A 81 4.32 17.94 -19.06
N SER A 82 5.31 17.23 -19.60
CA SER A 82 6.08 17.64 -20.77
C SER A 82 5.21 17.84 -22.01
N LYS A 83 4.24 16.95 -22.28
CA LYS A 83 3.32 17.08 -23.41
C LYS A 83 2.28 18.15 -23.17
N LEU A 84 1.67 18.16 -21.98
CA LEU A 84 0.66 19.17 -21.61
C LEU A 84 1.21 20.59 -21.74
N LEU A 85 2.47 20.81 -21.35
CA LEU A 85 3.11 22.12 -21.46
C LEU A 85 3.27 22.58 -22.92
N VAL A 86 3.56 21.65 -23.83
CA VAL A 86 3.74 21.95 -25.27
C VAL A 86 2.39 22.14 -25.98
N GLU A 87 1.40 21.31 -25.67
CA GLU A 87 0.11 21.28 -26.37
C GLU A 87 -0.88 22.33 -25.86
N GLU A 88 -0.99 22.50 -24.53
CA GLU A 88 -2.03 23.33 -23.90
C GLU A 88 -1.50 24.64 -23.29
N GLY A 89 -0.17 24.77 -23.19
CA GLY A 89 0.51 25.93 -22.61
C GLY A 89 0.53 25.97 -21.08
N ALA A 90 1.36 26.86 -20.54
CA ALA A 90 1.67 26.93 -19.11
C ALA A 90 0.47 27.32 -18.23
N GLU A 91 -0.39 28.25 -18.69
CA GLU A 91 -1.53 28.73 -17.90
C GLU A 91 -2.61 27.67 -17.71
N THR A 92 -2.90 26.88 -18.75
CA THR A 92 -3.86 25.76 -18.67
C THR A 92 -3.32 24.67 -17.75
N LEU A 93 -2.05 24.33 -17.89
CA LEU A 93 -1.36 23.37 -17.01
C LEU A 93 -1.41 23.81 -15.55
N LYS A 94 -1.16 25.10 -15.26
CA LYS A 94 -1.23 25.66 -13.91
C LYS A 94 -2.61 25.45 -13.27
N LYS A 95 -3.69 25.74 -14.01
CA LYS A 95 -5.06 25.52 -13.53
C LYS A 95 -5.36 24.04 -13.24
N ARG A 96 -4.88 23.12 -14.09
CA ARG A 96 -5.03 21.67 -13.87
C ARG A 96 -4.26 21.18 -12.65
N LEU A 97 -3.01 21.62 -12.49
CA LEU A 97 -2.19 21.31 -11.32
C LEU A 97 -2.86 21.81 -10.04
N GLU A 98 -3.32 23.06 -10.03
CA GLU A 98 -4.01 23.65 -8.88
C GLU A 98 -5.27 22.87 -8.52
N HIS A 99 -6.11 22.56 -9.52
CA HIS A 99 -7.34 21.78 -9.30
C HIS A 99 -7.05 20.39 -8.72
N PHE A 100 -6.09 19.67 -9.28
CA PHE A 100 -5.73 18.33 -8.81
C PHE A 100 -5.13 18.36 -7.41
N PHE A 101 -4.06 19.14 -7.19
CA PHE A 101 -3.33 19.12 -5.93
C PHE A 101 -4.13 19.72 -4.78
N HIS A 102 -5.02 20.70 -5.04
CA HIS A 102 -5.90 21.24 -4.00
C HIS A 102 -6.82 20.17 -3.40
N ARG A 103 -7.30 19.23 -4.23
CA ARG A 103 -8.11 18.10 -3.76
C ARG A 103 -7.24 16.97 -3.23
N TYR A 104 -6.17 16.63 -3.94
CA TYR A 104 -5.30 15.51 -3.61
C TYR A 104 -4.65 15.67 -2.23
N LEU A 105 -4.10 16.84 -1.93
CA LEU A 105 -3.41 17.09 -0.66
C LEU A 105 -4.34 16.97 0.56
N ARG A 106 -5.65 17.22 0.41
CA ARG A 106 -6.63 17.07 1.49
C ARG A 106 -6.92 15.62 1.87
N THR A 107 -6.60 14.67 0.98
CA THR A 107 -6.79 13.24 1.22
C THR A 107 -5.54 12.56 1.79
N MET A 108 -4.39 13.22 1.71
CA MET A 108 -3.13 12.66 2.19
C MET A 108 -3.04 12.76 3.72
N LEU A 109 -2.89 11.61 4.38
CA LEU A 109 -2.69 11.51 5.82
C LEU A 109 -1.19 11.51 6.15
N PHE A 110 -0.56 12.69 6.14
CA PHE A 110 0.89 12.82 6.36
C PHE A 110 1.39 12.22 7.68
N GLU A 111 0.54 12.19 8.71
CA GLU A 111 0.88 11.60 10.01
C GLU A 111 1.10 10.08 9.96
N HIS A 112 0.52 9.43 8.95
CA HIS A 112 0.54 7.99 8.73
C HIS A 112 1.58 7.58 7.68
N CYS A 113 2.28 8.53 7.05
CA CYS A 113 3.30 8.21 6.08
C CYS A 113 4.47 7.48 6.75
N ASP A 114 4.84 6.32 6.22
CA ASP A 114 5.78 5.39 6.83
C ASP A 114 6.73 4.75 5.79
N LEU A 115 7.55 3.81 6.25
CA LEU A 115 8.51 3.05 5.43
C LEU A 115 7.89 2.47 4.15
N LEU A 116 6.64 2.00 4.19
CA LEU A 116 6.01 1.37 3.04
C LEU A 116 5.63 2.37 1.95
N ASP A 117 5.53 3.66 2.28
CA ASP A 117 5.38 4.72 1.28
C ASP A 117 6.68 5.00 0.53
N CYS A 118 7.85 4.71 1.15
CA CYS A 118 9.12 4.67 0.41
C CYS A 118 9.11 3.63 -0.70
N PHE A 119 8.39 2.52 -0.50
CA PHE A 119 8.38 1.40 -1.44
C PHE A 119 7.43 1.65 -2.61
N ASN A 120 6.43 2.54 -2.44
CA ASN A 120 5.28 2.66 -3.34
C ASN A 120 4.74 1.25 -3.69
N SER A 121 4.51 0.47 -2.63
CA SER A 121 4.29 -0.97 -2.70
C SER A 121 2.84 -1.36 -2.98
N ILE A 122 2.67 -2.59 -3.47
CA ILE A 122 1.41 -3.31 -3.59
C ILE A 122 1.37 -4.39 -2.52
N GLN A 123 0.30 -4.42 -1.72
CA GLN A 123 0.05 -5.56 -0.87
C GLN A 123 -0.80 -6.58 -1.61
N PHE A 124 -0.32 -7.83 -1.63
CA PHE A 124 -1.05 -8.94 -2.20
C PHE A 124 -1.71 -9.76 -1.09
N THR A 125 -2.74 -10.52 -1.46
CA THR A 125 -3.33 -11.52 -0.57
C THR A 125 -3.15 -12.91 -1.16
N ALA A 126 -2.76 -13.87 -0.30
CA ALA A 126 -2.85 -15.27 -0.65
C ALA A 126 -4.33 -15.65 -0.76
N VAL A 127 -4.65 -16.45 -1.78
CA VAL A 127 -5.97 -17.01 -2.03
C VAL A 127 -5.77 -18.48 -2.36
N GLU A 128 -6.65 -19.35 -1.88
CA GLU A 128 -6.56 -20.77 -2.20
C GLU A 128 -6.63 -20.99 -3.72
N PRO A 129 -5.90 -21.97 -4.28
CA PRO A 129 -5.86 -22.18 -5.73
C PRO A 129 -7.25 -22.34 -6.36
N GLY A 130 -8.19 -22.97 -5.66
CA GLY A 130 -9.58 -23.12 -6.12
C GLY A 130 -10.35 -21.80 -6.18
N ASP A 131 -10.13 -20.91 -5.22
CA ASP A 131 -10.72 -19.57 -5.22
C ASP A 131 -10.05 -18.64 -6.23
N PHE A 132 -8.73 -18.75 -6.41
CA PHE A 132 -7.99 -18.03 -7.43
C PHE A 132 -8.49 -18.39 -8.84
N ALA A 133 -8.68 -19.68 -9.14
CA ALA A 133 -9.23 -20.13 -10.42
C ALA A 133 -10.65 -19.60 -10.68
N ARG A 134 -11.47 -19.43 -9.62
CA ARG A 134 -12.81 -18.82 -9.74
C ARG A 134 -12.74 -17.33 -10.02
N VAL A 135 -11.85 -16.60 -9.35
CA VAL A 135 -11.59 -15.17 -9.63
C VAL A 135 -11.15 -15.01 -11.08
N GLN A 136 -10.16 -15.79 -11.52
CA GLN A 136 -9.71 -15.85 -12.91
C GLN A 136 -10.86 -16.11 -13.89
N GLY A 137 -11.64 -17.16 -13.66
CA GLY A 137 -12.78 -17.52 -14.51
C GLY A 137 -13.90 -16.47 -14.51
N PHE A 138 -14.05 -15.68 -13.45
CA PHE A 138 -14.95 -14.53 -13.42
C PHE A 138 -14.41 -13.37 -14.25
N LEU A 139 -13.13 -13.01 -14.08
CA LEU A 139 -12.50 -11.94 -14.86
C LEU A 139 -12.48 -12.24 -16.35
N ASN A 140 -12.18 -13.48 -16.74
CA ASN A 140 -12.18 -13.91 -18.14
C ASN A 140 -13.58 -13.80 -18.77
N ARG A 141 -14.63 -14.17 -18.02
CA ARG A 141 -16.02 -14.01 -18.48
C ARG A 141 -16.41 -12.54 -18.68
N ILE A 142 -15.96 -11.65 -17.80
CA ILE A 142 -16.18 -10.21 -17.94
C ILE A 142 -15.46 -9.68 -19.19
N LYS A 143 -14.17 -10.01 -19.36
CA LYS A 143 -13.39 -9.58 -20.53
C LYS A 143 -14.02 -10.08 -21.85
N TYR A 144 -14.54 -11.30 -21.85
CA TYR A 144 -15.22 -11.86 -23.02
C TYR A 144 -16.55 -11.14 -23.33
N ALA A 145 -17.35 -10.85 -22.30
CA ALA A 145 -18.63 -10.19 -22.48
C ALA A 145 -18.51 -8.69 -22.81
N PHE A 146 -17.43 -8.04 -22.37
CA PHE A 146 -17.20 -6.61 -22.52
C PHE A 146 -15.82 -6.33 -23.15
N PRO A 147 -15.69 -6.42 -24.48
CA PRO A 147 -14.41 -6.27 -25.18
C PRO A 147 -13.77 -4.88 -25.06
N CYS A 148 -14.53 -3.86 -24.65
CA CYS A 148 -14.03 -2.51 -24.39
C CYS A 148 -13.10 -2.44 -23.15
N ILE A 149 -13.17 -3.43 -22.26
CA ILE A 149 -12.32 -3.56 -21.08
C ILE A 149 -10.96 -4.12 -21.48
N GLN A 150 -9.92 -3.30 -21.44
CA GLN A 150 -8.55 -3.74 -21.76
C GLN A 150 -7.89 -4.45 -20.58
N HIS A 151 -7.96 -3.81 -19.41
CA HIS A 151 -7.28 -4.28 -18.22
C HIS A 151 -8.21 -4.38 -17.02
N VAL A 152 -7.90 -5.33 -16.14
CA VAL A 152 -8.67 -5.58 -14.93
C VAL A 152 -7.73 -5.82 -13.76
N ALA A 153 -8.10 -5.27 -12.60
CA ALA A 153 -7.47 -5.58 -11.32
C ALA A 153 -8.55 -5.96 -10.30
N PHE A 154 -8.32 -7.06 -9.60
CA PHE A 154 -9.22 -7.61 -8.58
C PHE A 154 -8.57 -7.48 -7.21
N PHE A 155 -9.29 -6.83 -6.31
CA PHE A 155 -8.90 -6.59 -4.94
C PHE A 155 -9.86 -7.28 -3.98
N TYR A 156 -9.31 -7.78 -2.88
CA TYR A 156 -10.06 -8.30 -1.75
C TYR A 156 -9.47 -7.71 -0.48
N ASP A 157 -10.31 -7.10 0.36
CA ASP A 157 -9.91 -6.47 1.62
C ASP A 157 -8.77 -5.43 1.46
N GLY A 158 -8.84 -4.64 0.38
CA GLY A 158 -7.81 -3.65 0.05
C GLY A 158 -6.47 -4.24 -0.40
N ARG A 159 -6.40 -5.55 -0.68
CA ARG A 159 -5.20 -6.25 -1.17
C ARG A 159 -5.40 -6.77 -2.58
N LEU A 160 -4.35 -6.73 -3.40
CA LEU A 160 -4.39 -7.21 -4.76
C LEU A 160 -4.39 -8.75 -4.79
N VAL A 161 -5.39 -9.34 -5.44
CA VAL A 161 -5.43 -10.78 -5.71
C VAL A 161 -4.84 -11.04 -7.10
N GLN A 162 -5.29 -10.27 -8.08
CA GLN A 162 -4.91 -10.48 -9.47
C GLN A 162 -4.99 -9.18 -10.26
N SER A 163 -4.03 -8.95 -11.16
CA SER A 163 -4.05 -7.85 -12.11
C SER A 163 -3.61 -8.31 -13.50
N THR A 164 -4.20 -7.73 -14.53
CA THR A 164 -3.71 -7.84 -15.92
C THR A 164 -2.95 -6.59 -16.35
N LEU A 165 -2.66 -5.68 -15.43
CA LEU A 165 -1.80 -4.52 -15.64
C LEU A 165 -0.36 -4.88 -15.30
N LYS A 166 0.58 -4.20 -15.95
CA LYS A 166 1.97 -4.21 -15.48
C LYS A 166 2.02 -3.62 -14.06
N LEU A 167 2.87 -4.18 -13.21
CA LEU A 167 2.90 -3.85 -11.78
C LEU A 167 3.37 -2.41 -11.50
N ASP A 168 4.29 -1.91 -12.33
CA ASP A 168 4.77 -0.52 -12.34
C ASP A 168 3.62 0.50 -12.48
N TYR A 169 2.61 0.16 -13.28
CA TYR A 169 1.42 0.97 -13.50
C TYR A 169 0.35 0.66 -12.45
N ALA A 170 0.14 -0.63 -12.15
CA ALA A 170 -0.84 -1.08 -11.16
C ALA A 170 -0.62 -0.47 -9.78
N ARG A 171 0.63 -0.22 -9.37
CA ARG A 171 0.95 0.38 -8.06
C ARG A 171 0.38 1.79 -7.90
N HIS A 172 0.37 2.61 -8.96
CA HIS A 172 -0.18 3.96 -8.88
C HIS A 172 -1.70 3.94 -8.75
N ILE A 173 -2.36 3.03 -9.48
CA ILE A 173 -3.80 2.79 -9.32
C ILE A 173 -4.07 2.26 -7.92
N TYR A 174 -3.31 1.28 -7.44
CA TYR A 174 -3.46 0.73 -6.10
C TYR A 174 -3.36 1.81 -5.02
N HIS A 175 -2.36 2.68 -5.12
CA HIS A 175 -2.19 3.80 -4.20
C HIS A 175 -3.37 4.78 -4.28
N TYR A 176 -3.82 5.14 -5.49
CA TYR A 176 -5.01 5.98 -5.67
C TYR A 176 -6.27 5.35 -5.04
N LEU A 177 -6.49 4.05 -5.24
CA LEU A 177 -7.65 3.35 -4.67
C LEU A 177 -7.61 3.36 -3.14
N ASN A 178 -6.43 3.06 -2.55
CA ASN A 178 -6.23 3.07 -1.11
C ASN A 178 -6.39 4.47 -0.50
N SER A 179 -5.92 5.52 -1.18
CA SER A 179 -5.94 6.89 -0.67
C SER A 179 -7.28 7.60 -0.89
N PHE A 180 -8.06 7.23 -1.90
CA PHE A 180 -9.31 7.93 -2.25
C PHE A 180 -10.56 7.08 -2.09
N LEU A 181 -10.57 5.86 -2.62
CA LEU A 181 -11.80 5.09 -2.77
C LEU A 181 -12.10 4.18 -1.57
N PHE A 182 -11.07 3.77 -0.84
CA PHE A 182 -11.25 2.92 0.33
C PHE A 182 -11.52 3.74 1.59
N ILE A 183 -10.98 4.96 1.72
CA ILE A 183 -11.26 5.84 2.87
C ILE A 183 -12.74 6.20 2.98
N GLU A 184 -13.43 6.40 1.85
CA GLU A 184 -14.89 6.57 1.81
C GLU A 184 -15.57 5.21 2.01
N GLN A 185 -15.68 4.73 3.25
CA GLN A 185 -16.58 3.61 3.56
C GLN A 185 -18.03 4.03 3.35
N PRO A 186 -18.80 3.35 2.50
CA PRO A 186 -20.24 3.49 2.53
C PRO A 186 -20.71 2.26 3.31
N ASP A 187 -21.02 2.49 4.58
CA ASP A 187 -21.66 1.60 5.53
C ASP A 187 -21.76 0.13 5.07
N LEU A 188 -20.69 -0.63 5.30
CA LEU A 188 -20.66 -2.09 5.12
C LEU A 188 -21.44 -2.83 6.22
N ASN A 189 -22.34 -2.15 6.92
CA ASN A 189 -23.25 -2.77 7.85
C ASN A 189 -24.42 -3.34 7.06
N HIS A 190 -24.64 -4.64 7.19
CA HIS A 190 -25.71 -5.46 6.62
C HIS A 190 -27.16 -4.97 6.91
N THR A 191 -27.36 -3.73 7.36
CA THR A 191 -28.62 -3.25 7.94
C THR A 191 -29.11 -1.89 7.43
N GLY A 192 -28.45 -1.22 6.48
CA GLY A 192 -28.80 0.18 6.14
C GLY A 192 -29.15 0.51 4.69
N ALA A 193 -28.52 -0.10 3.69
CA ALA A 193 -28.74 0.29 2.31
C ALA A 193 -29.95 -0.45 1.73
N VAL A 194 -31.04 0.28 1.47
CA VAL A 194 -32.16 -0.19 0.64
C VAL A 194 -31.65 -0.41 -0.78
N CYS A 195 -31.01 -1.55 -1.02
CA CYS A 195 -30.62 -1.99 -2.35
C CYS A 195 -31.86 -2.59 -3.01
N LYS A 196 -32.35 -1.96 -4.09
CA LYS A 196 -33.48 -2.48 -4.90
C LYS A 196 -33.08 -3.71 -5.72
N THR A 197 -31.81 -4.09 -5.72
CA THR A 197 -31.22 -5.19 -6.49
C THR A 197 -31.03 -6.44 -5.63
N LYS A 198 -31.05 -7.63 -6.25
CA LYS A 198 -30.92 -8.92 -5.56
C LYS A 198 -29.49 -9.20 -5.04
N HIS A 199 -28.55 -8.30 -5.25
CA HIS A 199 -27.12 -8.46 -4.92
C HIS A 199 -26.56 -7.19 -4.27
N LEU A 200 -25.41 -7.33 -3.61
CA LEU A 200 -24.77 -6.24 -2.84
C LEU A 200 -23.69 -5.49 -3.64
N GLY A 201 -23.60 -5.76 -4.95
CA GLY A 201 -22.71 -5.06 -5.86
C GLY A 201 -23.18 -3.65 -6.23
N ARG A 202 -22.24 -2.71 -6.36
CA ARG A 202 -22.47 -1.31 -6.76
C ARG A 202 -21.24 -0.68 -7.40
N PHE A 203 -21.44 0.34 -8.23
CA PHE A 203 -20.33 1.15 -8.75
C PHE A 203 -19.82 2.12 -7.68
N VAL A 204 -18.51 2.15 -7.48
CA VAL A 204 -17.82 3.16 -6.66
C VAL A 204 -17.41 4.33 -7.56
N VAL A 205 -16.85 4.00 -8.73
CA VAL A 205 -16.59 4.94 -9.82
C VAL A 205 -17.46 4.52 -11.00
N GLY A 206 -18.56 5.26 -11.19
CA GLY A 206 -19.62 4.96 -12.16
C GLY A 206 -20.97 5.57 -11.72
N PRO A 207 -22.08 5.20 -12.37
CA PRO A 207 -23.42 5.66 -11.96
C PRO A 207 -23.78 5.13 -10.57
N LYS A 208 -24.25 6.02 -9.69
CA LYS A 208 -24.76 5.65 -8.37
C LYS A 208 -26.19 5.10 -8.44
N ASP A 209 -26.98 5.57 -9.40
CA ASP A 209 -28.33 5.08 -9.67
C ASP A 209 -28.38 4.56 -11.11
N LEU A 210 -28.76 3.30 -11.28
CA LEU A 210 -28.90 2.64 -12.57
C LEU A 210 -30.29 2.83 -13.19
N SER A 211 -31.25 3.40 -12.44
CA SER A 211 -32.62 3.61 -12.92
C SER A 211 -32.76 4.89 -13.75
N ASP A 212 -31.91 5.89 -13.52
CA ASP A 212 -31.91 7.13 -14.30
C ASP A 212 -31.10 6.96 -15.59
N THR A 213 -31.78 6.59 -16.68
CA THR A 213 -31.15 6.39 -17.99
C THR A 213 -30.72 7.71 -18.65
N SER A 214 -31.12 8.86 -18.10
CA SER A 214 -30.79 10.18 -18.66
C SER A 214 -29.48 10.76 -18.12
N GLN A 215 -28.92 10.18 -17.07
CA GLN A 215 -27.69 10.68 -16.44
C GLN A 215 -26.44 10.35 -17.27
N THR A 216 -25.69 11.37 -17.65
CA THR A 216 -24.35 11.21 -18.24
C THR A 216 -23.34 10.94 -17.12
N VAL A 217 -22.71 9.76 -17.14
CA VAL A 217 -21.73 9.36 -16.12
C VAL A 217 -20.33 9.77 -16.57
N GLN A 218 -19.69 10.65 -15.82
CA GLN A 218 -18.27 10.96 -16.05
C GLN A 218 -17.40 10.07 -15.18
N CYS A 219 -16.70 9.13 -15.84
CA CYS A 219 -15.67 8.33 -15.20
C CYS A 219 -14.31 9.05 -15.30
N PRO A 220 -13.43 8.95 -14.29
CA PRO A 220 -12.08 9.48 -14.36
C PRO A 220 -11.34 8.92 -15.57
N VAL A 221 -10.70 9.81 -16.32
CA VAL A 221 -9.88 9.45 -17.47
C VAL A 221 -8.45 9.17 -16.99
N LEU A 222 -7.81 8.18 -17.58
CA LEU A 222 -6.48 7.69 -17.29
C LEU A 222 -5.64 7.67 -18.56
N CYS A 223 -4.33 7.78 -18.41
CA CYS A 223 -3.35 7.49 -19.46
C CYS A 223 -3.00 6.01 -19.39
N SER A 224 -3.34 5.23 -20.41
CA SER A 224 -2.98 3.82 -20.48
C SER A 224 -1.46 3.60 -20.39
N PRO A 225 -0.99 2.39 -20.03
CA PRO A 225 0.44 2.13 -19.93
C PRO A 225 1.20 2.45 -21.22
N GLY A 226 2.09 3.46 -21.16
CA GLY A 226 2.87 3.92 -22.31
C GLY A 226 2.19 5.01 -23.15
N SER A 227 0.96 5.40 -22.82
CA SER A 227 0.35 6.62 -23.36
C SER A 227 0.81 7.83 -22.56
N ASP A 228 1.05 8.93 -23.26
CA ASP A 228 1.38 10.21 -22.64
C ASP A 228 0.16 11.13 -22.48
N VAL A 229 -0.98 10.72 -23.04
CA VAL A 229 -2.26 11.46 -23.00
C VAL A 229 -3.37 10.57 -22.46
N PRO A 230 -4.40 11.16 -21.82
CA PRO A 230 -5.54 10.39 -21.33
C PRO A 230 -6.29 9.74 -22.50
N ASP A 231 -6.42 8.42 -22.47
CA ASP A 231 -6.97 7.61 -23.57
C ASP A 231 -7.93 6.50 -23.09
N SER A 232 -8.10 6.38 -21.78
CA SER A 232 -8.85 5.29 -21.14
C SER A 232 -9.66 5.83 -19.96
N GLN A 233 -10.69 5.10 -19.53
CA GLN A 233 -11.50 5.46 -18.36
C GLN A 233 -11.41 4.40 -17.27
N LEU A 234 -11.44 4.85 -16.02
CA LEU A 234 -11.50 4.00 -14.84
C LEU A 234 -12.93 3.75 -14.42
N ILE A 235 -13.32 2.48 -14.31
CA ILE A 235 -14.55 2.06 -13.65
C ILE A 235 -14.18 1.18 -12.47
N THR A 236 -14.83 1.39 -11.33
CA THR A 236 -14.65 0.53 -10.15
C THR A 236 -15.98 0.05 -9.63
N TYR A 237 -16.06 -1.26 -9.42
CA TYR A 237 -17.26 -1.94 -8.94
C TYR A 237 -16.94 -2.70 -7.67
N GLN A 238 -17.72 -2.49 -6.63
CA GLN A 238 -17.54 -3.09 -5.31
C GLN A 238 -18.71 -4.00 -4.98
N ALA A 239 -18.43 -5.17 -4.41
CA ALA A 239 -19.41 -5.98 -3.69
C ALA A 239 -18.76 -6.51 -2.40
N LEU A 240 -19.37 -6.22 -1.24
CA LEU A 240 -18.82 -6.56 0.07
C LEU A 240 -17.34 -6.06 0.20
N ARG A 241 -16.43 -6.95 0.56
CA ARG A 241 -14.97 -6.69 0.67
C ARG A 241 -14.20 -6.81 -0.64
N THR A 242 -14.87 -7.14 -1.75
CA THR A 242 -14.23 -7.22 -3.07
C THR A 242 -14.41 -5.94 -3.86
N VAL A 243 -13.36 -5.53 -4.55
CA VAL A 243 -13.37 -4.40 -5.47
C VAL A 243 -12.71 -4.83 -6.76
N VAL A 244 -13.38 -4.55 -7.88
CA VAL A 244 -12.85 -4.84 -9.21
C VAL A 244 -12.74 -3.53 -9.98
N CYS A 245 -11.55 -3.29 -10.51
CA CYS A 245 -11.23 -2.10 -11.28
C CYS A 245 -11.06 -2.49 -12.74
N PHE A 246 -11.68 -1.71 -13.62
CA PHE A 246 -11.68 -1.90 -15.06
C PHE A 246 -11.08 -0.66 -15.72
N ILE A 247 -10.17 -0.89 -16.65
CA ILE A 247 -9.69 0.15 -17.56
C ILE A 247 -10.35 -0.08 -18.91
N VAL A 248 -11.21 0.85 -19.28
CA VAL A 248 -11.96 0.83 -20.55
C VAL A 248 -11.29 1.75 -21.54
N ARG A 249 -11.09 1.29 -22.77
CA ARG A 249 -10.49 2.10 -23.82
C ARG A 249 -11.45 3.22 -24.26
N GLY A 250 -10.92 4.42 -24.42
CA GLY A 250 -11.64 5.58 -24.95
C GLY A 250 -11.91 6.63 -23.88
N VAL A 251 -12.13 7.85 -24.35
CA VAL A 251 -12.43 9.03 -23.51
C VAL A 251 -13.90 9.46 -23.62
N GLU A 252 -14.66 8.84 -24.52
CA GLU A 252 -16.09 9.10 -24.69
C GLU A 252 -16.90 8.55 -23.52
N SER A 253 -18.04 9.17 -23.21
CA SER A 253 -18.91 8.72 -22.13
C SER A 253 -19.39 7.29 -22.38
N ILE A 254 -19.15 6.41 -21.42
CA ILE A 254 -19.63 5.03 -21.48
C ILE A 254 -21.16 5.04 -21.41
N PRO A 255 -21.86 4.34 -22.32
CA PRO A 255 -23.33 4.37 -22.36
C PRO A 255 -23.93 3.70 -21.12
N MET A 256 -25.04 4.24 -20.61
CA MET A 256 -25.72 3.69 -19.41
C MET A 256 -26.06 2.19 -19.54
N ASN A 257 -26.40 1.74 -20.75
CA ASN A 257 -26.70 0.34 -21.05
C ASN A 257 -25.53 -0.61 -20.68
N PHE A 258 -24.28 -0.15 -20.84
CA PHE A 258 -23.11 -0.92 -20.39
C PHE A 258 -23.17 -1.19 -18.89
N PHE A 259 -23.43 -0.15 -18.08
CA PHE A 259 -23.47 -0.28 -16.62
C PHE A 259 -24.61 -1.20 -16.16
N ILE A 260 -25.80 -1.09 -16.78
CA ILE A 260 -26.95 -1.94 -16.46
C ILE A 260 -26.66 -3.40 -16.79
N GLN A 261 -26.12 -3.69 -17.99
CA GLN A 261 -25.77 -5.06 -18.38
C GLN A 261 -24.65 -5.64 -17.52
N PHE A 262 -23.66 -4.81 -17.19
CA PHE A 262 -22.56 -5.18 -16.32
C PHE A 262 -23.07 -5.55 -14.93
N ASP A 263 -23.88 -4.70 -14.31
CA ASP A 263 -24.44 -4.92 -12.97
C ASP A 263 -25.25 -6.22 -12.89
N ALA A 264 -26.13 -6.45 -13.87
CA ALA A 264 -26.94 -7.66 -13.95
C ALA A 264 -26.10 -8.96 -14.07
N MET A 265 -24.93 -8.90 -14.72
CA MET A 265 -24.06 -10.06 -14.92
C MET A 265 -23.01 -10.25 -13.82
N ALA A 266 -22.34 -9.17 -13.43
CA ALA A 266 -21.22 -9.18 -12.50
C ALA A 266 -21.68 -9.11 -11.04
N GLY A 267 -22.73 -8.33 -10.73
CA GLY A 267 -23.21 -8.07 -9.37
C GLY A 267 -23.50 -9.33 -8.54
N PRO A 268 -24.39 -10.23 -9.00
CA PRO A 268 -24.69 -11.47 -8.28
C PRO A 268 -23.46 -12.37 -8.10
N ARG A 269 -22.64 -12.50 -9.16
CA ARG A 269 -21.47 -13.39 -9.17
C ARG A 269 -20.37 -12.88 -8.26
N LEU A 270 -20.11 -11.58 -8.28
CA LEU A 270 -19.10 -10.96 -7.42
C LEU A 270 -19.52 -11.03 -5.96
N THR A 271 -20.80 -10.84 -5.64
CA THR A 271 -21.32 -10.97 -4.27
C THR A 271 -21.08 -12.39 -3.72
N ILE A 272 -21.38 -13.44 -4.50
CA ILE A 272 -21.14 -14.84 -4.11
C ILE A 272 -19.65 -15.13 -3.95
N LEU A 273 -18.81 -14.60 -4.85
CA LEU A 273 -17.35 -14.76 -4.75
C LEU A 273 -16.79 -14.08 -3.50
N ALA A 274 -17.26 -12.87 -3.19
CA ALA A 274 -16.81 -12.11 -2.03
C ALA A 274 -17.15 -12.80 -0.70
N ASP A 275 -18.36 -13.36 -0.59
CA ASP A 275 -18.79 -14.12 0.58
C ASP A 275 -17.98 -15.41 0.77
N ARG A 276 -17.67 -16.11 -0.32
CA ARG A 276 -16.81 -17.29 -0.27
C ARG A 276 -15.38 -16.95 0.16
N LEU A 277 -14.79 -15.92 -0.44
CA LEU A 277 -13.45 -15.46 -0.04
C LEU A 277 -13.41 -15.08 1.45
N ALA A 278 -14.51 -14.54 1.99
CA ALA A 278 -14.65 -14.29 3.41
C ALA A 278 -14.63 -15.56 4.25
N SER A 279 -15.36 -16.59 3.84
CA SER A 279 -15.37 -17.88 4.53
C SER A 279 -14.00 -18.58 4.50
N SER A 280 -13.30 -18.58 3.37
CA SER A 280 -11.98 -19.21 3.21
C SER A 280 -10.89 -18.48 4.01
N GLN A 281 -10.88 -17.15 4.01
CA GLN A 281 -9.84 -16.39 4.72
C GLN A 281 -10.01 -16.37 6.24
N SER A 282 -11.22 -16.57 6.75
CA SER A 282 -11.45 -16.77 8.19
C SER A 282 -10.69 -17.99 8.73
N ALA A 283 -10.44 -18.99 7.88
CA ALA A 283 -9.60 -20.14 8.21
C ALA A 283 -8.09 -19.90 7.96
N SER A 284 -7.74 -18.99 7.04
CA SER A 284 -6.34 -18.70 6.65
C SER A 284 -5.64 -17.67 7.55
N LEU A 285 -6.34 -16.97 8.44
CA LEU A 285 -5.73 -16.04 9.42
C LEU A 285 -4.77 -16.74 10.41
N VAL A 286 -4.68 -18.07 10.37
CA VAL A 286 -3.80 -18.90 11.22
C VAL A 286 -2.45 -19.24 10.57
N GLY A 287 -2.22 -18.86 9.32
CA GLY A 287 -0.97 -19.22 8.64
C GLY A 287 -0.42 -18.08 7.81
N GLY A 288 0.81 -17.68 8.12
CA GLY A 288 1.68 -17.08 7.11
C GLY A 288 1.87 -18.08 5.98
N SER A 289 0.91 -18.14 5.06
CA SER A 289 1.13 -18.73 3.75
C SER A 289 2.07 -17.78 3.03
N ALA A 290 3.35 -18.12 3.05
CA ALA A 290 4.30 -17.69 2.04
C ALA A 290 3.61 -17.79 0.67
N PHE A 291 3.80 -16.74 -0.13
CA PHE A 291 3.25 -16.64 -1.47
C PHE A 291 3.50 -17.93 -2.27
N GLN A 292 2.45 -18.43 -2.90
CA GLN A 292 2.60 -19.03 -4.22
C GLN A 292 2.22 -17.94 -5.22
N VAL A 293 3.19 -17.13 -5.64
CA VAL A 293 3.07 -16.47 -6.95
C VAL A 293 3.19 -17.59 -7.96
N GLN A 294 2.07 -18.28 -8.24
CA GLN A 294 1.96 -19.13 -9.42
C GLN A 294 1.86 -18.18 -10.63
N LEU A 295 3.01 -17.71 -11.10
CA LEU A 295 3.19 -17.62 -12.53
C LEU A 295 3.08 -19.07 -13.01
N PHE A 296 2.08 -19.36 -13.83
CA PHE A 296 1.83 -20.71 -14.33
C PHE A 296 3.12 -21.32 -14.88
N GLU A 297 3.62 -22.33 -14.19
CA GLU A 297 4.25 -23.51 -14.78
C GLU A 297 3.90 -24.70 -13.88
N ASP A 298 3.47 -25.79 -14.51
CA ASP A 298 2.74 -26.92 -13.94
C ASP A 298 3.46 -27.65 -12.78
N GLN A 299 2.68 -28.07 -11.78
CA GLN A 299 2.57 -29.44 -11.21
C GLN A 299 2.26 -29.48 -9.70
N PHE A 300 1.28 -30.33 -9.37
CA PHE A 300 0.72 -30.69 -8.05
C PHE A 300 1.68 -31.50 -7.18
N ASN A 301 1.71 -31.30 -5.85
CA ASN A 301 1.09 -32.19 -4.84
C ASN A 301 1.33 -31.72 -3.37
N PRO A 302 0.50 -32.16 -2.39
CA PRO A 302 0.36 -31.58 -1.04
C PRO A 302 1.10 -32.39 0.04
N ASN A 303 1.24 -31.80 1.24
CA ASN A 303 0.90 -32.45 2.50
C ASN A 303 0.89 -31.44 3.66
N LEU A 304 -0.12 -31.56 4.52
CA LEU A 304 -0.62 -30.59 5.50
C LEU A 304 -0.59 -31.26 6.88
N VAL A 305 -0.11 -30.59 7.93
CA VAL A 305 -0.39 -30.98 9.33
C VAL A 305 -0.48 -29.73 10.23
N THR A 306 -1.62 -29.62 10.91
CA THR A 306 -2.05 -28.61 11.91
C THR A 306 -1.61 -29.01 13.33
N LEU A 307 -1.63 -28.09 14.33
CA LEU A 307 -2.20 -28.27 15.71
C LEU A 307 -1.84 -27.11 16.69
N SER A 308 -2.54 -27.09 17.85
CA SER A 308 -3.13 -25.94 18.58
C SER A 308 -2.73 -25.75 20.08
N VAL A 309 -2.70 -24.47 20.55
CA VAL A 309 -3.23 -23.78 21.80
C VAL A 309 -2.80 -24.11 23.28
N VAL A 310 -2.85 -23.04 24.13
CA VAL A 310 -2.93 -22.85 25.63
C VAL A 310 -1.60 -22.46 26.35
N GLY A 311 -1.43 -21.50 27.30
CA GLY A 311 -2.22 -20.42 27.95
C GLY A 311 -1.50 -19.81 29.23
N VAL A 312 -1.73 -18.50 29.51
CA VAL A 312 -1.82 -17.69 30.78
C VAL A 312 -0.62 -17.36 31.74
N GLY A 313 -0.48 -16.06 32.14
CA GLY A 313 -0.09 -15.60 33.52
C GLY A 313 0.76 -14.29 33.72
N HIS A 314 0.23 -13.28 34.45
CA HIS A 314 0.65 -11.88 34.79
C HIS A 314 2.03 -11.65 35.49
N SER A 315 2.65 -10.45 35.74
CA SER A 315 2.23 -9.04 36.01
C SER A 315 3.41 -8.00 36.01
N ARG A 316 3.14 -6.76 35.54
CA ARG A 316 3.54 -5.35 35.90
C ARG A 316 4.94 -4.89 36.40
N GLU A 317 5.45 -3.80 35.77
CA GLU A 317 6.18 -2.64 36.40
C GLU A 317 6.32 -1.44 35.41
N ASP A 318 5.24 -0.64 35.33
CA ASP A 318 4.99 0.62 34.58
C ASP A 318 6.15 1.66 34.67
N ASP A 319 6.72 2.28 33.63
CA ASP A 319 6.13 3.25 32.69
C ASP A 319 6.85 3.32 31.31
N SER A 320 8.09 2.81 31.17
CA SER A 320 8.64 2.46 29.84
C SER A 320 7.98 1.20 29.27
N ILE A 321 7.38 0.44 30.19
CA ILE A 321 6.54 -0.71 29.95
C ILE A 321 5.25 -0.30 29.25
N GLN A 322 4.73 0.94 29.38
CA GLN A 322 3.46 1.35 28.77
C GLN A 322 3.46 1.29 27.23
N MET A 323 4.57 1.65 26.55
CA MET A 323 4.66 1.55 25.08
C MET A 323 4.79 0.09 24.58
N VAL A 324 5.48 -0.75 25.35
CA VAL A 324 5.62 -2.19 25.07
C VAL A 324 4.34 -2.94 25.47
N GLU A 325 3.64 -2.48 26.50
CA GLU A 325 2.36 -2.99 26.98
C GLU A 325 1.20 -2.54 26.10
N GLU A 326 1.18 -1.36 25.47
CA GLU A 326 0.10 -1.05 24.51
C GLU A 326 0.18 -1.97 23.26
N LEU A 327 1.39 -2.26 22.78
CA LEU A 327 1.65 -3.25 21.73
C LEU A 327 1.34 -4.69 22.18
N ALA A 328 1.42 -4.99 23.48
CA ALA A 328 1.18 -6.32 24.07
C ALA A 328 -0.21 -6.48 24.74
N GLN A 329 -0.96 -5.42 25.02
CA GLN A 329 -2.30 -5.43 25.65
C GLN A 329 -3.39 -5.44 24.58
N THR A 330 -3.14 -4.83 23.41
CA THR A 330 -3.97 -5.08 22.20
C THR A 330 -3.91 -6.53 21.73
N ASP A 331 -2.93 -7.33 22.18
CA ASP A 331 -2.88 -8.77 21.91
C ASP A 331 -4.00 -9.55 22.65
N THR A 332 -4.62 -9.01 23.70
CA THR A 332 -5.59 -9.78 24.50
C THR A 332 -6.96 -9.98 23.83
N THR A 333 -7.34 -9.13 22.87
CA THR A 333 -8.65 -9.23 22.20
C THR A 333 -8.58 -9.80 20.78
N LEU A 334 -7.40 -9.92 20.18
CA LEU A 334 -7.27 -10.35 18.78
C LEU A 334 -6.18 -11.38 18.47
N VAL A 335 -5.32 -11.78 19.42
CA VAL A 335 -4.18 -12.66 19.10
C VAL A 335 -4.00 -13.72 20.17
N SER A 336 -4.85 -14.74 20.15
CA SER A 336 -4.63 -15.96 20.93
C SER A 336 -3.88 -17.00 20.09
N SER A 337 -2.65 -17.28 20.54
CA SER A 337 -1.72 -18.35 20.15
C SER A 337 -0.57 -17.99 19.19
N GLN A 338 0.63 -18.25 19.71
CA GLN A 338 1.97 -18.18 19.11
C GLN A 338 2.67 -16.81 19.18
N GLY A 339 3.85 -16.80 19.80
CA GLY A 339 4.70 -15.62 19.90
C GLY A 339 5.28 -15.27 18.54
N HIS A 340 4.69 -14.28 17.86
CA HIS A 340 5.04 -13.96 16.49
C HIS A 340 5.96 -12.74 16.42
N SER A 341 7.18 -12.95 15.93
CA SER A 341 8.12 -11.88 15.56
C SER A 341 7.46 -10.93 14.57
N ARG A 342 7.60 -9.62 14.77
CA ARG A 342 7.04 -8.64 13.82
C ARG A 342 8.03 -8.38 12.70
N PHE A 343 7.56 -8.17 11.48
CA PHE A 343 8.43 -7.91 10.34
C PHE A 343 7.79 -7.05 9.25
N VAL A 344 8.66 -6.54 8.38
CA VAL A 344 8.34 -5.95 7.08
C VAL A 344 9.21 -6.64 6.03
N TYR A 345 8.60 -7.10 4.95
CA TYR A 345 9.27 -7.66 3.78
C TYR A 345 8.95 -6.82 2.56
N TRP A 346 9.95 -6.57 1.74
CA TRP A 346 9.86 -5.81 0.49
C TRP A 346 10.55 -6.54 -0.65
N ASN A 347 9.86 -6.65 -1.77
CA ASN A 347 10.40 -7.14 -3.03
C ASN A 347 10.27 -6.07 -4.13
N PRO A 348 11.37 -5.41 -4.53
CA PRO A 348 11.33 -4.35 -5.53
C PRO A 348 10.92 -4.87 -6.91
N ALA A 349 11.28 -6.11 -7.27
CA ALA A 349 10.98 -6.66 -8.60
C ALA A 349 9.47 -6.84 -8.88
N THR A 350 8.69 -7.09 -7.83
CA THR A 350 7.23 -7.29 -7.93
C THR A 350 6.43 -6.17 -7.26
N TYR A 351 7.11 -5.16 -6.72
CA TYR A 351 6.54 -4.16 -5.81
C TYR A 351 5.76 -4.79 -4.64
N ALA A 352 6.08 -6.00 -4.21
CA ALA A 352 5.31 -6.70 -3.20
C ALA A 352 5.77 -6.32 -1.78
N VAL A 353 4.82 -5.99 -0.92
CA VAL A 353 5.06 -5.79 0.51
C VAL A 353 4.30 -6.79 1.36
N MET A 354 4.93 -7.22 2.45
CA MET A 354 4.27 -7.90 3.56
C MET A 354 4.66 -7.20 4.85
N SER A 355 3.71 -6.91 5.72
CA SER A 355 3.99 -6.32 7.01
C SER A 355 3.04 -6.83 8.07
N THR A 356 3.60 -7.16 9.23
CA THR A 356 2.85 -7.45 10.47
C THR A 356 2.79 -6.23 11.40
N LEU A 357 3.32 -5.08 10.96
CA LEU A 357 3.32 -3.81 11.68
C LEU A 357 2.20 -2.87 11.20
N HIS A 358 1.42 -3.29 10.21
CA HIS A 358 0.30 -2.53 9.67
C HIS A 358 -0.99 -3.33 9.72
N VAL A 359 -2.07 -2.65 10.05
CA VAL A 359 -3.44 -3.11 9.84
C VAL A 359 -3.93 -2.52 8.53
N TYR A 360 -4.57 -3.35 7.73
CA TYR A 360 -5.26 -2.92 6.53
C TYR A 360 -6.73 -2.93 6.86
N THR A 361 -7.29 -1.73 7.01
CA THR A 361 -8.74 -1.58 7.12
C THR A 361 -9.28 -1.28 5.74
N GLY A 362 -10.57 -1.52 5.54
CA GLY A 362 -11.26 -1.08 4.32
C GLY A 362 -11.18 0.42 4.07
N SER A 363 -10.60 1.21 4.99
CA SER A 363 -10.30 2.65 4.95
C SER A 363 -8.82 2.99 4.78
N GLY A 364 -8.01 2.04 4.31
CA GLY A 364 -6.59 2.22 4.02
C GLY A 364 -5.66 1.53 5.02
N ARG A 365 -4.36 1.73 4.81
CA ARG A 365 -3.31 1.15 5.65
C ARG A 365 -3.07 2.03 6.87
N ARG A 366 -2.93 1.43 8.06
CA ARG A 366 -2.48 2.14 9.27
C ARG A 366 -1.46 1.30 10.03
N PRO A 367 -0.38 1.91 10.56
CA PRO A 367 0.51 1.20 11.47
C PRO A 367 -0.21 0.86 12.78
N TYR A 368 0.21 -0.22 13.46
CA TYR A 368 -0.25 -0.50 14.82
C TYR A 368 0.18 0.63 15.77
N THR A 369 -0.61 0.85 16.84
CA THR A 369 -0.24 1.76 17.92
C THR A 369 1.16 1.40 18.45
N GLY A 370 2.06 2.38 18.55
CA GLY A 370 3.46 2.17 18.97
C GLY A 370 4.42 1.66 17.88
N ALA A 371 3.95 1.33 16.66
CA ALA A 371 4.85 0.89 15.58
C ALA A 371 5.61 2.05 14.90
N LYS A 372 5.18 3.30 15.09
CA LYS A 372 5.76 4.48 14.41
C LYS A 372 7.27 4.65 14.69
N PRO A 373 7.78 4.64 15.94
CA PRO A 373 9.22 4.75 16.21
C PRO A 373 10.03 3.61 15.58
N ILE A 374 9.46 2.40 15.50
CA ILE A 374 10.08 1.24 14.88
C ILE A 374 10.21 1.45 13.37
N LEU A 375 9.15 1.94 12.71
CA LEU A 375 9.13 2.21 11.27
C LEU A 375 10.07 3.36 10.89
N GLU A 376 10.17 4.39 11.74
CA GLU A 376 11.14 5.47 11.58
C GLU A 376 12.58 4.93 11.64
N ALA A 377 12.88 4.08 12.62
CA ALA A 377 14.18 3.42 12.72
C ALA A 377 14.49 2.52 11.52
N MET A 378 13.51 1.73 11.05
CA MET A 378 13.67 0.92 9.83
C MET A 378 13.95 1.79 8.59
N THR A 379 13.36 2.98 8.52
CA THR A 379 13.61 3.94 7.43
C THR A 379 15.03 4.48 7.48
N SER A 380 15.55 4.81 8.67
CA SER A 380 16.96 5.18 8.84
C SER A 380 17.91 4.05 8.45
N MET A 381 17.61 2.81 8.87
CA MET A 381 18.40 1.63 8.49
C MET A 381 18.39 1.39 6.97
N ARG A 382 17.25 1.63 6.30
CA ARG A 382 17.14 1.54 4.84
C ARG A 382 18.12 2.47 4.14
N MET A 383 18.22 3.71 4.58
CA MET A 383 19.15 4.69 3.99
C MET A 383 20.60 4.19 4.07
N GLU A 384 20.98 3.59 5.19
CA GLU A 384 22.30 3.00 5.35
C GLU A 384 22.50 1.74 4.47
N LEU A 385 21.49 0.86 4.38
CA LEU A 385 21.51 -0.32 3.51
C LEU A 385 21.62 0.02 2.02
N LEU A 386 21.04 1.13 1.57
CA LEU A 386 21.08 1.55 0.17
C LEU A 386 22.42 2.16 -0.24
N GLN A 387 23.21 2.70 0.71
CA GLN A 387 24.54 3.26 0.43
C GLN A 387 25.61 2.18 0.23
N ARG A 388 25.35 0.95 0.67
CA ARG A 388 26.32 -0.14 0.65
C ARG A 388 26.20 -0.95 -0.66
N PRO A 389 27.30 -1.51 -1.21
CA PRO A 389 27.30 -2.22 -2.50
C PRO A 389 26.47 -3.51 -2.53
N ASP A 390 25.79 -3.78 -3.65
CA ASP A 390 24.85 -4.91 -3.83
C ASP A 390 25.43 -6.33 -3.72
N PHE A 391 26.76 -6.46 -3.80
CA PHE A 391 27.44 -7.76 -3.84
C PHE A 391 27.50 -8.48 -2.48
N TRP A 392 27.05 -7.84 -1.40
CA TRP A 392 27.18 -8.37 -0.04
C TRP A 392 25.79 -8.65 0.53
N HIS A 393 25.62 -9.82 1.19
CA HIS A 393 24.53 -10.00 2.14
C HIS A 393 24.74 -8.99 3.26
N GLN A 394 23.88 -7.97 3.32
CA GLN A 394 24.03 -6.91 4.29
C GLN A 394 23.00 -7.05 5.37
N GLU A 395 23.47 -7.15 6.60
CA GLU A 395 22.65 -7.06 7.79
C GLU A 395 23.07 -5.85 8.61
N ILE A 396 22.07 -5.16 9.16
CA ILE A 396 22.22 -4.12 10.15
C ILE A 396 21.35 -4.53 11.33
N THR A 397 21.94 -4.61 12.51
CA THR A 397 21.22 -4.92 13.75
C THR A 397 21.35 -3.74 14.69
N ILE A 398 20.22 -3.19 15.11
CA ILE A 398 20.14 -2.10 16.08
C ILE A 398 19.32 -2.53 17.30
N ARG A 399 19.64 -1.93 18.44
CA ARG A 399 18.90 -2.07 19.67
C ARG A 399 18.28 -0.72 20.01
N LEU A 400 16.95 -0.62 19.86
CA LEU A 400 16.20 0.62 20.12
C LEU A 400 15.96 0.82 21.62
N ASP A 401 15.58 -0.27 22.30
CA ASP A 401 15.37 -0.32 23.75
C ASP A 401 16.07 -1.54 24.35
N PRO A 402 16.25 -1.62 25.68
CA PRO A 402 16.83 -2.79 26.32
C PRO A 402 16.17 -4.11 25.93
N ASN A 403 14.90 -4.08 25.51
CA ASN A 403 14.13 -5.26 25.15
C ASN A 403 13.70 -5.29 23.67
N LEU A 404 14.14 -4.33 22.84
CA LEU A 404 13.67 -4.18 21.45
C LEU A 404 14.85 -4.17 20.47
N TRP A 405 14.91 -5.21 19.65
CA TRP A 405 15.90 -5.36 18.58
C TRP A 405 15.22 -5.21 17.23
N VAL A 406 15.87 -4.47 16.33
CA VAL A 406 15.46 -4.35 14.93
C VAL A 406 16.62 -4.76 14.04
N ILE A 407 16.34 -5.66 13.11
CA ILE A 407 17.33 -6.23 12.20
C ILE A 407 16.85 -5.97 10.79
N ALA A 408 17.68 -5.33 9.97
CA ALA A 408 17.41 -5.08 8.57
C ALA A 408 18.40 -5.89 7.74
N ARG A 409 17.89 -6.73 6.85
CA ARG A 409 18.69 -7.55 5.96
C ARG A 409 18.31 -7.26 4.51
N ARG A 410 19.31 -7.07 3.66
CA ARG A 410 19.16 -6.94 2.20
C ARG A 410 19.89 -8.10 1.52
N SER A 411 19.18 -8.81 0.66
CA SER A 411 19.71 -9.90 -0.15
C SER A 411 18.97 -9.97 -1.48
N ASN A 412 19.71 -9.99 -2.58
CA ASN A 412 19.18 -9.97 -3.95
C ASN A 412 18.11 -8.89 -4.14
N GLU A 413 18.44 -7.65 -3.74
CA GLU A 413 17.56 -6.47 -3.76
C GLU A 413 16.32 -6.54 -2.85
N ARG A 414 15.98 -7.71 -2.31
CA ARG A 414 14.88 -7.89 -1.35
C ARG A 414 15.32 -7.44 0.02
N GLU A 415 14.40 -6.84 0.74
CA GLU A 415 14.67 -6.22 2.03
C GLU A 415 13.72 -6.79 3.08
N VAL A 416 14.29 -7.17 4.22
CA VAL A 416 13.55 -7.73 5.36
C VAL A 416 13.94 -7.01 6.63
N TYR A 417 12.96 -6.45 7.31
CA TYR A 417 13.11 -5.81 8.60
C TYR A 417 12.39 -6.67 9.64
N MET A 418 13.10 -7.13 10.66
CA MET A 418 12.58 -8.00 11.70
C MET A 418 12.67 -7.31 13.05
N VAL A 419 11.67 -7.51 13.88
CA VAL A 419 11.54 -6.90 15.20
C VAL A 419 11.40 -8.00 16.23
N PHE A 420 12.26 -7.96 17.25
CA PHE A 420 12.26 -8.90 18.35
C PHE A 420 12.12 -8.15 19.67
N ILE A 421 11.00 -8.39 20.36
CA ILE A 421 10.72 -7.87 21.70
C ILE A 421 11.08 -8.96 22.72
N ARG A 422 12.28 -8.87 23.32
CA ARG A 422 12.84 -9.87 24.24
C ARG A 422 13.72 -9.22 25.31
N LYS A 423 13.48 -9.56 26.59
CA LYS A 423 14.24 -9.02 27.72
C LYS A 423 15.65 -9.65 27.80
N GLN A 424 16.68 -8.80 27.86
CA GLN A 424 18.07 -9.18 28.21
C GLN A 424 18.66 -10.38 27.41
N GLU A 425 18.47 -10.40 26.09
CA GLU A 425 19.05 -11.42 25.20
C GLU A 425 20.42 -11.00 24.64
N ASN A 426 21.30 -11.99 24.42
CA ASN A 426 22.59 -11.80 23.75
C ASN A 426 22.44 -11.99 22.22
N LEU A 427 23.34 -11.35 21.44
CA LEU A 427 23.35 -11.44 19.96
C LEU A 427 23.33 -12.89 19.44
N SER A 428 24.10 -13.80 20.06
CA SER A 428 24.15 -15.20 19.63
C SER A 428 22.82 -15.96 19.75
N LYS A 429 21.94 -15.54 20.66
CA LYS A 429 20.58 -16.08 20.77
C LYS A 429 19.64 -15.41 19.78
N LEU A 430 19.83 -14.11 19.55
CA LEU A 430 19.12 -13.35 18.52
C LEU A 430 19.30 -13.99 17.14
N ASP A 431 20.53 -14.37 16.78
CA ASP A 431 20.84 -15.04 15.51
C ASP A 431 20.03 -16.32 15.30
N LYS A 432 19.86 -17.14 16.34
CA LYS A 432 19.03 -18.36 16.26
C LYS A 432 17.56 -18.05 16.00
N TYR A 433 17.04 -16.97 16.58
CA TYR A 433 15.67 -16.53 16.33
C TYR A 433 15.50 -15.98 14.92
N VAL A 434 16.52 -15.28 14.40
CA VAL A 434 16.56 -14.80 13.03
C VAL A 434 16.54 -15.99 12.07
N GLU A 435 17.42 -16.98 12.25
CA GLU A 435 17.44 -18.22 11.48
C GLU A 435 16.09 -18.95 11.52
N HIS A 436 15.47 -19.04 12.70
CA HIS A 436 14.16 -19.66 12.85
C HIS A 436 13.06 -18.89 12.09
N LEU A 437 13.05 -17.56 12.17
CA LEU A 437 12.09 -16.73 11.44
C LEU A 437 12.29 -16.84 9.93
N TYR A 438 13.54 -16.92 9.47
CA TYR A 438 13.85 -17.17 8.06
C TYR A 438 13.36 -18.54 7.61
N ALA A 439 13.67 -19.58 8.36
CA ALA A 439 13.29 -20.95 8.01
C ALA A 439 11.78 -21.19 8.04
N SER A 440 11.04 -20.48 8.90
CA SER A 440 9.58 -20.61 9.04
C SER A 440 8.80 -19.71 8.07
N THR A 441 9.16 -18.43 7.97
CA THR A 441 8.35 -17.42 7.27
C THR A 441 8.88 -17.09 5.87
N PHE A 442 10.20 -17.08 5.70
CA PHE A 442 10.85 -16.58 4.47
C PHE A 442 11.52 -17.68 3.64
N ARG A 443 11.30 -18.95 3.97
CA ARG A 443 11.86 -20.09 3.24
C ARG A 443 11.40 -20.04 1.78
N GLY A 444 12.35 -19.90 0.85
CA GLY A 444 12.08 -19.76 -0.59
C GLY A 444 11.79 -18.33 -1.07
N LEU A 445 11.58 -17.36 -0.17
CA LEU A 445 11.36 -15.93 -0.50
C LEU A 445 12.66 -15.13 -0.56
N LEU A 446 13.71 -15.62 0.07
CA LEU A 446 15.07 -15.16 -0.13
C LEU A 446 15.85 -16.37 -0.62
N LEU A 447 16.61 -16.19 -1.70
CA LEU A 447 17.62 -17.16 -2.10
C LEU A 447 18.74 -17.03 -1.07
N LEU A 448 18.55 -17.69 0.07
CA LEU A 448 19.66 -18.10 0.91
C LEU A 448 20.26 -19.30 0.19
N ASP A 449 21.31 -19.05 -0.58
CA ASP A 449 22.29 -20.09 -0.89
C ASP A 449 23.11 -20.38 0.37
#